data_AF-A0A368FQT4-F1
#
_entry.id   AF-A0A368FQT4-F1
#
_cell.length_a   1.000
_cell.length_b   1.000
_cell.length_c   1.000
_cell.angle_alpha   90.00
_cell.angle_beta   90.00
_cell.angle_gamma   90.00
#
_symmetry.space_group_name_H-M   'P 1'
#
loop_
_entity.id
_entity.type
_entity.pdbx_description
1 polymer ?
#
loop_
_entity_poly.entity_id
_entity_poly.type
_entity_poly.pdbx_seq_one_letter_code
_entity_poly.pdbx_strand_id
1 'polypeptide(L)'
;MAGSPPVLAFPVLTKEEEERIFAEYHYTGATTNIHPLLSSLINYTHPVKFSGFDVAEGNNLHFHMSSFSESTGLGYLKQCAPEFVNYNKRQLSRIYPKGARVDSSNFLPQIFWNAGCQMVALNFQTPDVYMQLNMGKFEYNAGSGYLLKPDFMRRPDRTFDPFSESPVDGVIAAHCSVRNQFLFGAHKSVWGRSCRWLEFSSAINLAQITAVIIMLSRSYSDLLERMDDNYHNCFVKVISGQFLTDRKVGTYVEVEMYGLPTDTIRKEHRTKVIAANGLNPVYAEAPFVFRKVVLPELAVLRFAVYDENGKQLGQRILPLDGLQAGYRHISLRSDTNQTMVLSPTLFVHIVIKTYVPDELSGLVDALADPRAYLSEQKKRQEALAHMGVDDSDIVEVCGLWECLGSIFLFRFLRHFWGAGAVL
;
A
#
# COMPACT_ATOMS: atom_id res chain seq x y z
N MET A 1 24.90 -12.02 35.21
CA MET A 1 26.18 -11.78 34.50
C MET A 1 26.08 -12.45 33.15
N ALA A 2 25.69 -11.70 32.12
CA ALA A 2 25.67 -12.19 30.75
C ALA A 2 27.09 -12.08 30.20
N GLY A 3 27.69 -13.21 29.83
CA GLY A 3 29.03 -13.27 29.27
C GLY A 3 29.11 -12.46 27.98
N SER A 4 30.21 -11.72 27.83
CA SER A 4 30.60 -11.05 26.59
C SER A 4 30.63 -12.07 25.44
N PRO A 5 30.19 -11.71 24.22
CA PRO A 5 30.33 -12.59 23.07
C PRO A 5 31.83 -12.81 22.79
N PRO A 6 32.26 -14.03 22.39
CA PRO A 6 33.64 -14.27 22.04
C PRO A 6 34.02 -13.41 20.83
N VAL A 7 35.14 -12.70 20.94
CA VAL A 7 35.79 -12.05 19.81
C VAL A 7 36.12 -13.16 18.81
N LEU A 8 35.50 -13.13 17.63
CA LEU A 8 35.85 -14.03 16.53
C LEU A 8 37.32 -13.77 16.16
N ALA A 9 38.21 -14.66 16.60
CA ALA A 9 39.59 -14.65 16.16
C ALA A 9 39.60 -15.02 14.67
N PHE A 10 39.95 -14.06 13.82
CA PHE A 10 40.15 -14.33 12.40
C PHE A 10 41.35 -15.26 12.25
N PRO A 11 41.23 -16.40 11.56
CA PRO A 11 42.38 -17.24 11.27
C PRO A 11 43.34 -16.46 10.37
N VAL A 12 44.56 -16.19 10.86
CA VAL A 12 45.64 -15.62 10.06
C VAL A 12 46.23 -16.76 9.25
N LEU A 13 46.02 -16.76 7.93
CA LEU A 13 46.63 -17.74 7.04
C LEU A 13 48.13 -17.46 6.90
N THR A 14 48.93 -18.51 6.84
CA THR A 14 50.32 -18.40 6.40
C THR A 14 50.37 -18.17 4.88
N LYS A 15 51.44 -17.53 4.38
CA LYS A 15 51.60 -17.24 2.95
C LYS A 15 51.50 -18.49 2.05
N GLU A 16 51.99 -19.62 2.53
CA GLU A 16 51.95 -20.91 1.83
C GLU A 16 50.53 -21.51 1.79
N GLU A 17 49.74 -21.31 2.85
CA GLU A 17 48.33 -21.69 2.86
C GLU A 17 47.50 -20.79 1.96
N GLU A 18 47.79 -19.48 1.92
CA GLU A 18 47.15 -18.55 0.98
C GLU A 18 47.42 -18.96 -0.47
N GLU A 19 48.67 -19.24 -0.84
CA GLU A 19 49.05 -19.66 -2.19
C GLU A 19 48.38 -20.98 -2.60
N ARG A 20 48.28 -21.95 -1.68
CA ARG A 20 47.55 -23.21 -1.91
C ARG A 20 46.06 -23.00 -2.10
N ILE A 21 45.41 -22.25 -1.21
CA ILE A 21 43.96 -22.01 -1.32
C ILE A 21 43.67 -21.22 -2.60
N PHE A 22 44.51 -20.25 -2.98
CA PHE A 22 44.37 -19.54 -4.25
C PHE A 22 44.48 -20.45 -5.47
N ALA A 23 45.38 -21.44 -5.45
CA ALA A 23 45.55 -22.36 -6.57
C ALA A 23 44.33 -23.28 -6.77
N GLU A 24 43.62 -23.61 -5.70
CA GLU A 24 42.43 -24.48 -5.73
C GLU A 24 41.11 -23.71 -5.84
N TYR A 25 41.12 -22.40 -5.54
CA TYR A 25 39.92 -21.60 -5.40
C TYR A 25 39.32 -21.18 -6.75
N HIS A 26 38.11 -21.66 -7.00
CA HIS A 26 37.32 -21.33 -8.19
C HIS A 26 36.21 -20.34 -7.83
N TYR A 27 36.44 -19.04 -8.10
CA TYR A 27 35.42 -18.02 -7.87
C TYR A 27 34.35 -18.04 -8.96
N THR A 28 33.08 -18.02 -8.54
CA THR A 28 31.91 -18.04 -9.44
C THR A 28 31.08 -16.75 -9.41
N GLY A 29 31.54 -15.70 -8.71
CA GLY A 29 30.82 -14.44 -8.63
C GLY A 29 31.19 -13.42 -9.73
N ALA A 30 30.66 -12.21 -9.62
CA ALA A 30 30.66 -11.23 -10.73
C ALA A 30 32.00 -10.55 -11.05
N THR A 31 32.96 -10.57 -10.12
CA THR A 31 34.26 -9.88 -10.20
C THR A 31 35.41 -10.84 -10.60
N THR A 32 36.46 -10.33 -11.21
CA THR A 32 37.66 -11.15 -11.47
C THR A 32 38.57 -11.12 -10.24
N ASN A 33 38.90 -12.30 -9.70
CA ASN A 33 39.88 -12.55 -8.63
C ASN A 33 39.48 -12.02 -7.23
N ILE A 34 38.72 -12.83 -6.47
CA ILE A 34 38.46 -12.61 -5.05
C ILE A 34 39.41 -13.47 -4.21
N HIS A 35 39.98 -12.87 -3.16
CA HIS A 35 40.79 -13.61 -2.19
C HIS A 35 39.93 -14.67 -1.47
N PRO A 36 40.39 -15.93 -1.33
CA PRO A 36 39.59 -16.99 -0.70
C PRO A 36 39.06 -16.65 0.70
N LEU A 37 39.88 -16.00 1.53
CA LEU A 37 39.44 -15.47 2.84
C LEU A 37 38.27 -14.48 2.74
N LEU A 38 38.25 -13.60 1.74
CA LEU A 38 37.14 -12.68 1.57
C LEU A 38 35.88 -13.43 1.10
N SER A 39 36.06 -14.46 0.28
CA SER A 39 34.95 -15.31 -0.15
C SER A 39 34.36 -16.14 0.97
N SER A 40 35.17 -16.61 1.91
CA SER A 40 34.67 -17.43 3.03
C SER A 40 33.77 -16.63 3.99
N LEU A 41 33.80 -15.30 3.92
CA LEU A 41 32.88 -14.42 4.66
C LEU A 41 31.50 -14.30 4.00
N ILE A 42 31.35 -14.68 2.73
CA ILE A 42 30.09 -14.54 1.98
C ILE A 42 29.22 -15.78 2.20
N ASN A 43 27.96 -15.56 2.58
CA ASN A 43 26.97 -16.61 2.77
C ASN A 43 25.66 -16.32 2.02
N TYR A 44 24.75 -15.53 2.61
CA TYR A 44 23.39 -15.30 2.13
C TYR A 44 23.28 -14.24 1.04
N THR A 45 24.33 -13.47 0.80
CA THR A 45 24.37 -12.37 -0.18
C THR A 45 25.51 -12.59 -1.15
N HIS A 46 25.44 -13.64 -1.96
CA HIS A 46 26.45 -13.96 -2.95
C HIS A 46 26.22 -13.15 -4.25
N PRO A 47 27.08 -12.18 -4.58
CA PRO A 47 26.91 -11.36 -5.77
C PRO A 47 27.30 -12.12 -7.05
N VAL A 48 26.32 -12.34 -7.93
CA VAL A 48 26.54 -13.01 -9.22
C VAL A 48 26.21 -12.08 -10.38
N LYS A 49 26.90 -12.29 -11.51
CA LYS A 49 26.56 -11.60 -12.76
C LYS A 49 25.18 -12.05 -13.19
N PHE A 50 24.28 -11.10 -13.41
CA PHE A 50 22.91 -11.42 -13.79
C PHE A 50 22.86 -11.90 -15.25
N SER A 51 22.34 -13.10 -15.47
CA SER A 51 22.29 -13.76 -16.78
C SER A 51 20.89 -13.82 -17.40
N GLY A 52 19.85 -13.48 -16.63
CA GLY A 52 18.44 -13.58 -17.06
C GLY A 52 17.53 -13.97 -15.91
N PHE A 53 16.25 -13.57 -15.98
CA PHE A 53 15.24 -13.93 -14.97
C PHE A 53 14.90 -15.42 -15.02
N ASP A 54 14.82 -15.98 -16.22
CA ASP A 54 14.66 -17.40 -16.53
C ASP A 54 15.81 -18.25 -15.98
N VAL A 55 17.06 -17.81 -16.16
CA VAL A 55 18.25 -18.50 -15.63
C VAL A 55 18.25 -18.47 -14.10
N ALA A 56 17.92 -17.32 -13.50
CA ALA A 56 17.83 -17.19 -12.05
C ALA A 56 16.74 -18.07 -11.45
N GLU A 57 15.58 -18.15 -12.11
CA GLU A 57 14.49 -19.04 -11.74
C GLU A 57 14.83 -20.52 -11.89
N GLY A 58 15.44 -20.91 -13.00
CA GLY A 58 15.87 -22.30 -13.24
C GLY A 58 16.91 -22.80 -12.23
N ASN A 59 17.84 -21.93 -11.81
CA ASN A 59 18.83 -22.26 -10.79
C ASN A 59 18.22 -22.32 -9.38
N ASN A 60 17.22 -21.49 -9.08
CA ASN A 60 16.52 -21.43 -7.79
C ASN A 60 17.45 -21.29 -6.55
N LEU A 61 18.50 -20.48 -6.67
CA LEU A 61 19.48 -20.25 -5.59
C LEU A 61 19.20 -18.92 -4.87
N HIS A 62 18.56 -18.98 -3.70
CA HIS A 62 18.02 -17.78 -3.03
C HIS A 62 19.11 -16.88 -2.42
N PHE A 63 20.27 -17.45 -2.11
CA PHE A 63 21.44 -16.72 -1.61
C PHE A 63 22.22 -15.98 -2.71
N HIS A 64 21.92 -16.24 -3.99
CA HIS A 64 22.44 -15.44 -5.09
C HIS A 64 21.69 -14.12 -5.19
N MET A 65 22.43 -13.04 -5.37
CA MET A 65 21.90 -11.69 -5.54
C MET A 65 22.62 -10.98 -6.68
N SER A 66 21.96 -9.98 -7.26
CA SER A 66 22.54 -9.19 -8.35
C SER A 66 22.41 -7.69 -8.09
N SER A 67 23.42 -6.94 -8.54
CA SER A 67 23.45 -5.48 -8.49
C SER A 67 23.24 -4.90 -9.87
N PHE A 68 22.38 -3.90 -9.99
CA PHE A 68 22.00 -3.24 -11.23
C PHE A 68 22.21 -1.73 -11.13
N SER A 69 22.76 -1.13 -12.19
CA SER A 69 22.72 0.32 -12.33
C SER A 69 21.27 0.80 -12.54
N GLU A 70 20.94 2.04 -12.20
CA GLU A 70 19.60 2.59 -12.44
C GLU A 70 19.16 2.42 -13.91
N SER A 71 20.08 2.58 -14.86
CA SER A 71 19.79 2.45 -16.30
C SER A 71 19.42 1.01 -16.66
N THR A 72 20.18 0.04 -16.13
CA THR A 72 19.92 -1.39 -16.35
C THR A 72 18.60 -1.82 -15.70
N GLY A 73 18.36 -1.39 -14.45
CA GLY A 73 17.13 -1.70 -13.74
C GLY A 73 15.89 -1.09 -14.42
N LEU A 74 15.98 0.13 -14.94
CA LEU A 74 14.93 0.74 -15.76
C LEU A 74 14.70 -0.02 -17.07
N GLY A 75 15.76 -0.56 -17.67
CA GLY A 75 15.66 -1.43 -18.84
C GLY A 75 14.82 -2.68 -18.56
N TYR A 76 15.09 -3.38 -17.45
CA TYR A 76 14.31 -4.55 -17.03
C TYR A 76 12.87 -4.18 -16.66
N LEU A 77 12.66 -3.09 -15.94
CA LEU A 77 11.31 -2.60 -15.65
C LEU A 77 10.50 -2.31 -16.92
N LYS A 78 11.14 -1.81 -17.98
CA LYS A 78 10.44 -1.52 -19.24
C LYS A 78 10.11 -2.78 -20.04
N GLN A 79 10.95 -3.81 -19.98
CA GLN A 79 10.85 -4.99 -20.84
C GLN A 79 10.12 -6.16 -20.15
N CYS A 80 10.32 -6.34 -18.85
CA CYS A 80 9.92 -7.52 -18.09
C CYS A 80 9.72 -7.17 -16.60
N ALA A 81 8.78 -6.26 -16.33
CA ALA A 81 8.46 -5.81 -14.97
C ALA A 81 7.92 -6.95 -14.07
N PRO A 82 6.98 -7.81 -14.52
CA PRO A 82 6.45 -8.88 -13.68
C PRO A 82 7.51 -9.91 -13.28
N GLU A 83 8.43 -10.24 -14.19
CA GLU A 83 9.55 -11.13 -13.94
C GLU A 83 10.49 -10.54 -12.89
N PHE A 84 10.72 -9.22 -12.94
CA PHE A 84 11.55 -8.55 -11.95
C PHE A 84 10.91 -8.57 -10.55
N VAL A 85 9.58 -8.38 -10.46
CA VAL A 85 8.85 -8.55 -9.19
C VAL A 85 8.98 -9.98 -8.67
N ASN A 86 8.80 -10.98 -9.54
CA ASN A 86 8.89 -12.39 -9.15
C ASN A 86 10.31 -12.78 -8.70
N TYR A 87 11.35 -12.29 -9.38
CA TYR A 87 12.73 -12.45 -8.94
C TYR A 87 12.93 -11.95 -7.50
N ASN A 88 12.39 -10.76 -7.20
CA ASN A 88 12.52 -10.11 -5.89
C ASN A 88 11.71 -10.78 -4.77
N LYS A 89 10.88 -11.80 -5.06
CA LYS A 89 10.24 -12.61 -4.02
C LYS A 89 11.21 -13.60 -3.38
N ARG A 90 12.19 -14.08 -4.14
CA ARG A 90 13.12 -15.14 -3.74
C ARG A 90 14.54 -14.63 -3.53
N GLN A 91 14.97 -13.66 -4.35
CA GLN A 91 16.34 -13.17 -4.37
C GLN A 91 16.41 -11.68 -4.06
N LEU A 92 17.60 -11.22 -3.70
CA LEU A 92 17.87 -9.82 -3.43
C LEU A 92 18.37 -9.11 -4.69
N SER A 93 17.84 -7.91 -4.95
CA SER A 93 18.39 -6.98 -5.93
C SER A 93 18.89 -5.70 -5.26
N ARG A 94 20.07 -5.26 -5.71
CA ARG A 94 20.63 -3.96 -5.34
C ARG A 94 20.59 -3.01 -6.54
N ILE A 95 20.01 -1.83 -6.36
CA ILE A 95 20.01 -0.76 -7.37
C ILE A 95 20.95 0.35 -6.92
N TYR A 96 21.70 0.94 -7.84
CA TYR A 96 22.58 2.08 -7.54
C TYR A 96 22.57 3.15 -8.65
N PRO A 97 22.88 4.43 -8.32
CA PRO A 97 22.88 5.52 -9.30
C PRO A 97 23.88 5.29 -10.43
N LYS A 98 23.56 5.73 -11.65
CA LYS A 98 24.50 5.67 -12.78
C LYS A 98 25.68 6.62 -12.58
N GLY A 99 26.83 6.27 -13.15
CA GLY A 99 28.05 7.08 -13.08
C GLY A 99 27.94 8.49 -13.68
N ALA A 100 26.96 8.75 -14.55
CA ALA A 100 26.73 10.08 -15.12
C ALA A 100 26.24 11.12 -14.08
N ARG A 101 25.79 10.69 -12.89
CA ARG A 101 25.36 11.56 -11.79
C ARG A 101 26.57 12.02 -10.97
N VAL A 102 27.45 12.78 -11.61
CA VAL A 102 28.71 13.29 -11.00
C VAL A 102 28.43 14.28 -9.86
N ASP A 103 27.26 14.89 -9.85
CA ASP A 103 26.75 15.79 -8.81
C ASP A 103 26.19 15.06 -7.59
N SER A 104 26.25 13.72 -7.55
CA SER A 104 25.63 12.89 -6.51
C SER A 104 24.10 13.04 -6.41
N SER A 105 23.42 13.46 -7.48
CA SER A 105 21.95 13.47 -7.52
C SER A 105 21.35 12.07 -7.32
N ASN A 106 20.13 11.97 -6.80
CA ASN A 106 19.42 10.70 -6.66
C ASN A 106 18.42 10.46 -7.80
N PHE A 107 18.06 9.19 -7.98
CA PHE A 107 16.88 8.77 -8.75
C PHE A 107 15.69 8.56 -7.80
N LEU A 108 14.48 8.51 -8.34
CA LEU A 108 13.27 8.23 -7.57
C LEU A 108 13.26 6.75 -7.10
N PRO A 109 13.44 6.45 -5.81
CA PRO A 109 13.55 5.06 -5.34
C PRO A 109 12.24 4.27 -5.48
N GLN A 110 11.08 4.97 -5.46
CA GLN A 110 9.76 4.36 -5.57
C GLN A 110 9.62 3.47 -6.82
N ILE A 111 10.25 3.86 -7.94
CA ILE A 111 10.24 3.09 -9.18
C ILE A 111 10.72 1.65 -8.96
N PHE A 112 11.78 1.47 -8.17
CA PHE A 112 12.36 0.15 -7.90
C PHE A 112 11.71 -0.55 -6.71
N TRP A 113 11.17 0.20 -5.75
CA TRP A 113 10.32 -0.39 -4.71
C TRP A 113 9.05 -1.01 -5.29
N ASN A 114 8.48 -0.40 -6.34
CA ASN A 114 7.34 -0.98 -7.08
C ASN A 114 7.71 -2.30 -7.77
N ALA A 115 8.98 -2.51 -8.13
CA ALA A 115 9.50 -3.78 -8.63
C ALA A 115 9.87 -4.77 -7.51
N GLY A 116 9.74 -4.37 -6.24
CA GLY A 116 10.08 -5.19 -5.08
C GLY A 116 11.56 -5.24 -4.74
N CYS A 117 12.39 -4.39 -5.37
CA CYS A 117 13.82 -4.30 -5.09
C CYS A 117 14.06 -3.86 -3.64
N GLN A 118 14.95 -4.56 -2.94
CA GLN A 118 15.15 -4.40 -1.51
C GLN A 118 16.24 -3.37 -1.19
N MET A 119 17.36 -3.42 -1.92
CA MET A 119 18.53 -2.56 -1.67
C MET A 119 18.61 -1.44 -2.70
N VAL A 120 17.70 -0.48 -2.62
CA VAL A 120 17.68 0.69 -3.51
C VAL A 120 18.60 1.77 -2.95
N ALA A 121 19.88 1.74 -3.34
CA ALA A 121 20.92 2.60 -2.78
C ALA A 121 20.85 4.02 -3.35
N LEU A 122 20.95 5.02 -2.45
CA LEU A 122 20.92 6.44 -2.75
C LEU A 122 22.15 7.14 -2.13
N ASN A 123 22.46 8.32 -2.63
CA ASN A 123 23.51 9.22 -2.16
C ASN A 123 23.03 10.03 -0.95
N PHE A 124 23.33 9.55 0.27
CA PHE A 124 22.90 10.17 1.54
C PHE A 124 23.45 11.59 1.75
N GLN A 125 24.56 11.94 1.11
CA GLN A 125 25.15 13.28 1.13
C GLN A 125 24.27 14.34 0.44
N THR A 126 23.31 13.92 -0.39
CA THR A 126 22.44 14.81 -1.17
C THR A 126 21.00 14.75 -0.62
N PRO A 127 20.54 15.74 0.17
CA PRO A 127 19.20 15.75 0.79
C PRO A 127 18.09 16.21 -0.19
N ASP A 128 18.12 15.67 -1.41
CA ASP A 128 17.11 15.95 -2.42
C ASP A 128 15.75 15.32 -2.06
N VAL A 129 14.73 15.58 -2.89
CA VAL A 129 13.36 15.07 -2.67
C VAL A 129 13.35 13.53 -2.53
N TYR A 130 14.24 12.83 -3.24
CA TYR A 130 14.28 11.38 -3.22
C TYR A 130 14.92 10.84 -1.94
N MET A 131 15.94 11.51 -1.42
CA MET A 131 16.48 11.22 -0.09
C MET A 131 15.47 11.54 1.02
N GLN A 132 14.74 12.66 0.90
CA GLN A 132 13.64 12.99 1.82
C GLN A 132 12.62 11.84 1.85
N LEU A 133 12.15 11.37 0.70
CA LEU A 133 11.24 10.22 0.57
C LEU A 133 11.79 8.98 1.28
N ASN A 134 13.07 8.67 1.09
CA ASN A 134 13.73 7.56 1.74
C ASN A 134 13.74 7.69 3.27
N MET A 135 14.21 8.82 3.80
CA MET A 135 14.28 9.07 5.25
C MET A 135 12.88 9.09 5.90
N GLY A 136 11.89 9.66 5.22
CA GLY A 136 10.51 9.70 5.69
C GLY A 136 9.88 8.31 5.71
N LYS A 137 10.08 7.50 4.67
CA LYS A 137 9.53 6.14 4.58
C LYS A 137 10.17 5.21 5.62
N PHE A 138 11.49 5.25 5.80
CA PHE A 138 12.19 4.40 6.78
C PHE A 138 12.17 4.91 8.22
N GLU A 139 11.51 6.04 8.51
CA GLU A 139 11.14 6.42 9.88
C GLU A 139 10.14 5.41 10.48
N TYR A 140 9.27 4.85 9.63
CA TYR A 140 8.28 3.86 10.01
C TYR A 140 8.94 2.52 10.36
N ASN A 141 8.20 1.65 11.05
CA ASN A 141 8.76 0.46 11.70
C ASN A 141 9.93 0.79 12.64
N ALA A 142 9.71 1.81 13.47
CA ALA A 142 10.61 2.28 14.52
C ALA A 142 12.04 2.63 14.06
N GLY A 143 12.23 3.09 12.82
CA GLY A 143 13.55 3.46 12.32
C GLY A 143 14.51 2.28 12.15
N SER A 144 14.00 1.05 12.06
CA SER A 144 14.82 -0.17 11.95
C SER A 144 15.61 -0.28 10.64
N GLY A 145 15.25 0.50 9.61
CA GLY A 145 15.79 0.38 8.26
C GLY A 145 15.15 -0.73 7.42
N TYR A 146 14.14 -1.43 7.93
CA TYR A 146 13.42 -2.48 7.23
C TYR A 146 11.92 -2.21 7.21
N LEU A 147 11.29 -2.40 6.05
CA LEU A 147 9.84 -2.34 5.87
C LEU A 147 9.38 -3.59 5.15
N LEU A 148 8.29 -4.18 5.64
CA LEU A 148 7.71 -5.37 5.02
C LEU A 148 7.09 -4.98 3.68
N LYS A 149 7.40 -5.74 2.63
CA LYS A 149 6.75 -5.58 1.33
C LYS A 149 5.27 -6.00 1.42
N PRO A 150 4.38 -5.40 0.61
CA PRO A 150 3.00 -5.86 0.49
C PRO A 150 2.85 -7.34 0.18
N ASP A 151 1.73 -7.94 0.58
CA ASP A 151 1.50 -9.39 0.52
C ASP A 151 1.62 -9.97 -0.89
N PHE A 152 1.03 -9.31 -1.89
CA PHE A 152 1.09 -9.73 -3.29
C PHE A 152 2.50 -9.67 -3.90
N MET A 153 3.40 -8.85 -3.34
CA MET A 153 4.81 -8.80 -3.74
C MET A 153 5.69 -9.83 -3.03
N ARG A 154 5.11 -10.65 -2.15
CA ARG A 154 5.79 -11.71 -1.40
C ARG A 154 5.25 -13.10 -1.74
N ARG A 155 3.96 -13.19 -2.04
CA ARG A 155 3.27 -14.43 -2.38
C ARG A 155 3.77 -15.05 -3.70
N PRO A 156 4.14 -16.33 -3.73
CA PRO A 156 4.63 -17.00 -4.94
C PRO A 156 3.51 -17.30 -5.95
N ASP A 157 2.27 -17.44 -5.47
CA ASP A 157 1.08 -17.79 -6.26
C ASP A 157 0.40 -16.59 -6.93
N ARG A 158 0.88 -15.37 -6.66
CA ARG A 158 0.36 -14.12 -7.24
C ARG A 158 1.36 -13.56 -8.23
N THR A 159 0.90 -12.98 -9.34
CA THR A 159 1.74 -12.18 -10.24
C THR A 159 1.33 -10.72 -10.11
N PHE A 160 2.28 -9.80 -10.32
CA PHE A 160 2.04 -8.37 -10.18
C PHE A 160 2.77 -7.63 -11.29
N ASP A 161 2.04 -6.82 -12.04
CA ASP A 161 2.60 -5.85 -12.98
C ASP A 161 2.54 -4.45 -12.36
N PRO A 162 3.70 -3.82 -12.04
CA PRO A 162 3.79 -2.46 -11.52
C PRO A 162 3.18 -1.38 -12.42
N PHE A 163 2.96 -1.67 -13.71
CA PHE A 163 2.40 -0.73 -14.69
C PHE A 163 0.93 -1.00 -15.01
N SER A 164 0.33 -2.01 -14.39
CA SER A 164 -1.09 -2.29 -14.58
C SER A 164 -1.94 -1.11 -14.12
N GLU A 165 -2.82 -0.65 -15.01
CA GLU A 165 -3.87 0.33 -14.68
C GLU A 165 -5.06 -0.32 -13.98
N SER A 166 -5.12 -1.65 -14.00
CA SER A 166 -6.10 -2.48 -13.32
C SER A 166 -5.57 -2.91 -11.94
N PRO A 167 -6.43 -3.00 -10.92
CA PRO A 167 -6.04 -3.37 -9.57
C PRO A 167 -5.52 -4.80 -9.53
N VAL A 168 -4.73 -5.09 -8.51
CA VAL A 168 -4.18 -6.42 -8.28
C VAL A 168 -5.22 -7.23 -7.50
N ASP A 169 -5.68 -8.34 -8.07
CA ASP A 169 -6.65 -9.24 -7.45
C ASP A 169 -6.23 -9.61 -6.00
N GLY A 170 -7.09 -9.29 -5.03
CA GLY A 170 -6.93 -9.70 -3.63
C GLY A 170 -6.11 -8.77 -2.71
N VAL A 171 -5.90 -7.50 -3.05
CA VAL A 171 -5.31 -6.49 -2.15
C VAL A 171 -6.41 -5.67 -1.46
N ILE A 172 -6.97 -6.17 -0.37
CA ILE A 172 -7.94 -5.43 0.45
C ILE A 172 -7.19 -4.64 1.52
N ALA A 173 -7.15 -3.30 1.40
CA ALA A 173 -6.46 -2.44 2.35
C ALA A 173 -7.39 -1.46 3.06
N ALA A 174 -8.18 -1.94 4.02
CA ALA A 174 -8.48 -1.23 5.28
C ALA A 174 -9.44 -2.09 6.12
N HIS A 175 -8.89 -2.79 7.11
CA HIS A 175 -9.67 -3.32 8.21
C HIS A 175 -10.20 -2.13 9.04
N CYS A 176 -11.33 -1.54 8.64
CA CYS A 176 -12.10 -0.70 9.54
C CYS A 176 -12.74 -1.63 10.57
N SER A 177 -11.99 -2.01 11.61
CA SER A 177 -12.64 -2.58 12.77
C SER A 177 -13.53 -1.48 13.33
N VAL A 178 -14.84 -1.62 13.19
CA VAL A 178 -15.79 -0.92 14.04
C VAL A 178 -15.60 -1.52 15.44
N ARG A 179 -14.54 -1.10 16.13
CA ARG A 179 -14.60 -1.08 17.59
C ARG A 179 -15.57 0.04 17.89
N ASN A 180 -16.80 -0.35 18.25
CA ASN A 180 -17.69 0.48 19.03
C ASN A 180 -16.97 0.85 20.34
N GLN A 181 -16.06 1.81 20.27
CA GLN A 181 -15.56 2.51 21.42
C GLN A 181 -16.64 3.53 21.75
N PHE A 182 -17.64 3.08 22.49
CA PHE A 182 -18.50 3.96 23.24
C PHE A 182 -17.59 4.84 24.10
N LEU A 183 -17.43 6.10 23.68
CA LEU A 183 -16.87 7.17 24.49
C LEU A 183 -17.88 7.47 25.60
N PHE A 184 -17.81 6.72 26.69
CA PHE A 184 -18.32 7.14 27.99
C PHE A 184 -17.18 7.03 29.01
N GLY A 185 -16.42 8.11 29.13
CA GLY A 185 -15.61 8.37 30.31
C GLY A 185 -16.43 9.20 31.29
N ALA A 186 -16.94 8.58 32.36
CA ALA A 186 -16.87 9.09 33.74
C ALA A 186 -17.72 8.24 34.70
N HIS A 187 -17.15 8.01 35.88
CA HIS A 187 -17.78 7.54 37.13
C HIS A 187 -18.19 6.05 37.26
N LYS A 188 -17.22 5.23 37.69
CA LYS A 188 -17.50 4.00 38.44
C LYS A 188 -17.80 4.37 39.90
N SER A 189 -19.07 4.31 40.28
CA SER A 189 -19.45 4.14 41.70
C SER A 189 -20.85 3.53 41.79
N VAL A 190 -20.88 2.30 42.33
CA VAL A 190 -21.97 1.68 43.10
C VAL A 190 -23.32 1.51 42.39
N TRP A 191 -23.77 0.25 42.26
CA TRP A 191 -25.05 -0.31 42.72
C TRP A 191 -25.35 -1.59 41.94
N GLY A 192 -25.54 -2.67 42.70
CA GLY A 192 -25.93 -3.97 42.16
C GLY A 192 -27.43 -4.12 41.98
N ARG A 193 -27.76 -5.36 41.59
CA ARG A 193 -29.07 -6.06 41.54
C ARG A 193 -29.74 -6.13 40.17
N SER A 194 -29.75 -7.37 39.68
CA SER A 194 -30.91 -8.17 39.26
C SER A 194 -31.84 -7.59 38.20
N CYS A 195 -31.95 -8.27 37.06
CA CYS A 195 -33.25 -8.57 36.45
C CYS A 195 -33.19 -9.88 35.65
N ARG A 196 -34.28 -10.65 35.83
CA ARG A 196 -34.56 -11.99 35.33
C ARG A 196 -34.87 -11.95 33.84
N TRP A 197 -34.37 -12.92 33.09
CA TRP A 197 -34.80 -13.19 31.72
C TRP A 197 -36.11 -13.96 31.74
N LEU A 198 -37.13 -13.40 31.09
CA LEU A 198 -38.40 -14.06 30.78
C LEU A 198 -38.21 -14.91 29.51
N GLU A 199 -38.52 -16.19 29.64
CA GLU A 199 -38.65 -17.13 28.53
C GLU A 199 -39.91 -16.82 27.72
N PHE A 200 -39.80 -16.85 26.39
CA PHE A 200 -40.91 -17.20 25.51
C PHE A 200 -40.42 -18.22 24.49
N SER A 201 -41.04 -19.40 24.55
CA SER A 201 -40.91 -20.49 23.60
C SER A 201 -42.02 -20.38 22.57
N SER A 202 -41.67 -20.40 21.29
CA SER A 202 -42.44 -21.14 20.28
C SER A 202 -41.61 -21.38 19.03
N ALA A 203 -41.53 -22.66 18.67
CA ALA A 203 -40.75 -23.24 17.62
C ALA A 203 -41.03 -22.67 16.22
N ILE A 204 -39.99 -22.06 15.63
CA ILE A 204 -39.68 -22.20 14.21
C ILE A 204 -38.23 -22.69 14.20
N ASN A 205 -37.91 -23.67 13.35
CA ASN A 205 -36.66 -24.42 13.35
C ASN A 205 -35.47 -23.51 12.93
N LEU A 206 -35.06 -22.63 13.85
CA LEU A 206 -34.04 -21.60 13.65
C LEU A 206 -32.72 -22.23 13.22
N ALA A 207 -32.43 -23.47 13.63
CA ALA A 207 -31.18 -24.15 13.29
C ALA A 207 -31.03 -24.44 11.79
N GLN A 208 -32.12 -24.76 11.07
CA GLN A 208 -32.05 -25.04 9.63
C GLN A 208 -31.97 -23.76 8.79
N ILE A 209 -32.71 -22.71 9.17
CA ILE A 209 -32.62 -21.40 8.53
C ILE A 209 -31.27 -20.74 8.84
N THR A 210 -30.76 -20.88 10.06
CA THR A 210 -29.43 -20.36 10.44
C THR A 210 -28.32 -21.14 9.75
N ALA A 211 -28.44 -22.44 9.52
CA ALA A 211 -27.45 -23.21 8.75
C ALA A 211 -27.43 -22.83 7.27
N VAL A 212 -28.59 -22.57 6.65
CA VAL A 212 -28.69 -22.09 5.27
C VAL A 212 -28.22 -20.64 5.14
N ILE A 213 -28.53 -19.78 6.12
CA ILE A 213 -28.01 -18.40 6.18
C ILE A 213 -26.50 -18.40 6.46
N ILE A 214 -25.96 -19.32 7.27
CA ILE A 214 -24.50 -19.43 7.51
C ILE A 214 -23.78 -20.05 6.32
N MET A 215 -24.37 -21.03 5.62
CA MET A 215 -23.79 -21.58 4.38
C MET A 215 -23.89 -20.61 3.22
N LEU A 216 -25.03 -19.93 3.06
CA LEU A 216 -25.15 -18.82 2.12
C LEU A 216 -24.21 -17.70 2.55
N SER A 217 -24.11 -17.30 3.82
CA SER A 217 -23.20 -16.22 4.23
C SER A 217 -21.73 -16.59 4.09
N ARG A 218 -21.34 -17.87 4.26
CA ARG A 218 -19.97 -18.34 3.98
C ARG A 218 -19.69 -18.41 2.48
N SER A 219 -20.65 -18.90 1.70
CA SER A 219 -20.50 -18.94 0.24
C SER A 219 -20.63 -17.56 -0.40
N TYR A 220 -21.37 -16.62 0.20
CA TYR A 220 -21.53 -15.22 -0.21
C TYR A 220 -20.36 -14.38 0.30
N SER A 221 -19.77 -14.67 1.46
CA SER A 221 -18.50 -14.03 1.87
C SER A 221 -17.35 -14.46 0.95
N ASP A 222 -17.32 -15.73 0.55
CA ASP A 222 -16.30 -16.24 -0.37
C ASP A 222 -16.55 -15.84 -1.85
N LEU A 223 -17.79 -15.44 -2.20
CA LEU A 223 -18.14 -14.88 -3.52
C LEU A 223 -18.10 -13.35 -3.57
N LEU A 224 -18.31 -12.64 -2.46
CA LEU A 224 -18.11 -11.19 -2.34
C LEU A 224 -16.62 -10.82 -2.23
N GLU A 225 -15.77 -11.72 -1.70
CA GLU A 225 -14.30 -11.58 -1.81
C GLU A 225 -13.79 -11.72 -3.26
N ARG A 226 -14.67 -12.06 -4.21
CA ARG A 226 -14.40 -12.15 -5.65
C ARG A 226 -14.96 -11.01 -6.49
N MET A 227 -15.69 -10.06 -5.88
CA MET A 227 -16.01 -8.80 -6.54
C MET A 227 -14.91 -7.80 -6.19
N ASP A 228 -13.77 -7.97 -6.88
CA ASP A 228 -12.63 -7.07 -6.87
C ASP A 228 -13.06 -5.67 -7.34
N ASP A 229 -12.91 -4.67 -6.47
CA ASP A 229 -12.62 -3.28 -6.85
C ASP A 229 -11.91 -2.58 -5.68
N ASN A 230 -10.63 -2.94 -5.49
CA ASN A 230 -9.72 -2.48 -4.43
C ASN A 230 -9.14 -1.08 -4.66
N TYR A 231 -9.96 -0.09 -4.95
CA TYR A 231 -9.45 1.26 -5.17
C TYR A 231 -9.64 2.10 -3.91
N HIS A 232 -8.79 3.11 -3.73
CA HIS A 232 -9.03 4.15 -2.73
C HIS A 232 -9.08 5.54 -3.37
N ASN A 233 -10.08 6.32 -2.98
CA ASN A 233 -10.13 7.75 -3.18
C ASN A 233 -9.47 8.44 -1.99
N CYS A 234 -8.43 9.21 -2.24
CA CYS A 234 -7.83 10.07 -1.22
C CYS A 234 -8.16 11.53 -1.54
N PHE A 235 -8.70 12.25 -0.56
CA PHE A 235 -8.91 13.70 -0.65
C PHE A 235 -8.10 14.37 0.45
N VAL A 236 -7.30 15.36 0.06
CA VAL A 236 -6.47 16.11 1.00
C VAL A 236 -6.80 17.58 0.88
N LYS A 237 -7.37 18.16 1.94
CA LYS A 237 -7.64 19.59 2.02
C LYS A 237 -6.64 20.25 2.98
N VAL A 238 -5.83 21.16 2.46
CA VAL A 238 -4.94 21.99 3.27
C VAL A 238 -5.71 23.23 3.75
N ILE A 239 -5.87 23.36 5.07
CA ILE A 239 -6.71 24.41 5.65
C ILE A 239 -5.83 25.59 6.08
N SER A 240 -4.83 25.34 6.93
CA SER A 240 -3.94 26.37 7.45
C SER A 240 -2.57 25.81 7.84
N GLY A 241 -1.62 26.69 8.12
CA GLY A 241 -0.36 26.36 8.78
C GLY A 241 -0.16 27.15 10.07
N GLN A 242 0.77 26.73 10.92
CA GLN A 242 1.16 27.43 12.14
C GLN A 242 2.68 27.41 12.32
N PHE A 243 3.25 28.56 12.68
CA PHE A 243 4.68 28.79 12.94
C PHE A 243 5.60 28.36 11.80
N LEU A 244 5.18 28.51 10.54
CA LEU A 244 5.93 28.05 9.36
C LEU A 244 7.26 28.78 9.18
N THR A 245 7.28 30.08 9.43
CA THR A 245 8.47 30.91 9.38
C THR A 245 8.32 32.13 10.29
N ASP A 246 9.45 32.56 10.84
CA ASP A 246 9.64 33.79 11.60
C ASP A 246 9.65 35.05 10.70
N ARG A 247 9.85 34.88 9.39
CA ARG A 247 9.90 35.97 8.41
C ARG A 247 8.51 36.29 7.86
N LYS A 248 8.30 37.55 7.49
CA LYS A 248 7.09 37.98 6.76
C LYS A 248 7.20 37.68 5.26
N VAL A 249 7.33 36.39 4.91
CA VAL A 249 7.37 35.92 3.51
C VAL A 249 6.07 35.21 3.16
N GLY A 250 5.73 35.20 1.87
CA GLY A 250 4.64 34.36 1.37
C GLY A 250 4.97 32.87 1.48
N THR A 251 3.96 32.05 1.76
CA THR A 251 4.12 30.58 1.83
C THR A 251 3.07 29.87 0.98
N TYR A 252 3.42 28.70 0.45
CA TYR A 252 2.50 27.76 -0.20
C TYR A 252 2.83 26.32 0.18
N VAL A 253 1.85 25.43 0.01
CA VAL A 253 1.98 24.00 0.31
C VAL A 253 1.82 23.20 -0.97
N GLU A 254 2.74 22.27 -1.21
CA GLU A 254 2.63 21.23 -2.23
C GLU A 254 2.26 19.90 -1.57
N VAL A 255 1.32 19.18 -2.19
CA VAL A 255 0.92 17.84 -1.77
C VAL A 255 1.16 16.88 -2.94
N GLU A 256 2.10 15.97 -2.79
CA GLU A 256 2.47 14.99 -3.81
C GLU A 256 2.16 13.58 -3.34
N MET A 257 1.86 12.68 -4.27
CA MET A 257 1.72 11.24 -4.00
C MET A 257 2.75 10.47 -4.80
N TYR A 258 3.46 9.55 -4.15
CA TYR A 258 4.40 8.63 -4.79
C TYR A 258 3.95 7.20 -4.51
N GLY A 259 3.81 6.39 -5.55
CA GLY A 259 3.36 5.00 -5.43
C GLY A 259 3.64 4.28 -6.74
N LEU A 260 2.66 3.54 -7.25
CA LEU A 260 2.69 3.05 -8.62
C LEU A 260 2.73 4.21 -9.63
N PRO A 261 3.17 4.00 -10.88
CA PRO A 261 3.15 5.04 -11.90
C PRO A 261 1.77 5.67 -12.09
N THR A 262 0.71 4.87 -11.97
CA THR A 262 -0.69 5.28 -12.04
C THR A 262 -1.16 6.10 -10.83
N ASP A 263 -0.60 5.82 -9.65
CA ASP A 263 -0.90 6.50 -8.39
C ASP A 263 -0.06 7.77 -8.18
N THR A 264 1.02 7.93 -8.94
CA THR A 264 2.02 8.98 -8.72
C THR A 264 1.55 10.30 -9.33
N ILE A 265 1.22 11.27 -8.48
CA ILE A 265 0.85 12.63 -8.89
C ILE A 265 1.89 13.60 -8.31
N ARG A 266 2.58 14.32 -9.21
CA ARG A 266 3.65 15.27 -8.87
C ARG A 266 3.33 16.67 -9.38
N LYS A 267 3.63 17.69 -8.57
CA LYS A 267 3.57 19.12 -8.93
C LYS A 267 2.22 19.67 -9.45
N GLU A 268 1.17 18.87 -9.47
CA GLU A 268 -0.17 19.31 -9.89
C GLU A 268 -0.94 19.98 -8.74
N HIS A 269 -0.72 19.50 -7.52
CA HIS A 269 -1.45 19.93 -6.33
C HIS A 269 -0.60 20.88 -5.49
N ARG A 270 -0.73 22.18 -5.79
CA ARG A 270 -0.12 23.26 -5.02
C ARG A 270 -1.18 24.27 -4.60
N THR A 271 -1.00 24.83 -3.41
CA THR A 271 -1.84 25.94 -2.97
C THR A 271 -1.40 27.27 -3.56
N LYS A 272 -2.31 28.25 -3.54
CA LYS A 272 -2.00 29.66 -3.71
C LYS A 272 -1.05 30.11 -2.62
N VAL A 273 -0.22 31.09 -2.99
CA VAL A 273 0.71 31.74 -2.08
C VAL A 273 -0.06 32.71 -1.19
N ILE A 274 0.05 32.54 0.13
CA ILE A 274 -0.49 33.49 1.11
C ILE A 274 0.63 34.44 1.51
N ALA A 275 0.55 35.69 1.05
CA ALA A 275 1.60 36.71 1.24
C ALA A 275 1.70 37.18 2.70
N ALA A 276 2.92 37.48 3.14
CA ALA A 276 3.26 38.14 4.40
C ALA A 276 2.66 37.50 5.69
N ASN A 277 2.29 36.22 5.65
CA ASN A 277 1.75 35.49 6.80
C ASN A 277 2.48 34.15 6.98
N GLY A 278 3.60 34.20 7.70
CA GLY A 278 4.38 33.00 8.08
C GLY A 278 3.93 32.35 9.39
N LEU A 279 3.14 33.06 10.21
CA LEU A 279 2.78 32.62 11.56
C LEU A 279 1.53 31.73 11.56
N ASN A 280 0.49 32.12 10.82
CA ASN A 280 -0.78 31.40 10.75
C ASN A 280 -1.49 31.58 9.39
N PRO A 281 -0.86 31.21 8.26
CA PRO A 281 -1.50 31.30 6.95
C PRO A 281 -2.71 30.37 6.86
N VAL A 282 -3.80 30.86 6.28
CA VAL A 282 -5.00 30.09 5.95
C VAL A 282 -5.07 29.96 4.45
N TYR A 283 -4.94 28.74 3.94
CA TYR A 283 -4.96 28.44 2.51
C TYR A 283 -6.40 28.26 1.99
N ALA A 284 -7.29 27.68 2.82
CA ALA A 284 -8.73 27.50 2.56
C ALA A 284 -9.09 27.05 1.14
N GLU A 285 -8.30 26.14 0.56
CA GLU A 285 -8.47 25.72 -0.83
C GLU A 285 -9.44 24.54 -1.01
N ALA A 286 -9.80 24.29 -2.27
CA ALA A 286 -10.49 23.07 -2.65
C ALA A 286 -9.64 21.84 -2.27
N PRO A 287 -10.27 20.72 -1.90
CA PRO A 287 -9.54 19.48 -1.63
C PRO A 287 -8.79 19.01 -2.88
N PHE A 288 -7.53 18.61 -2.71
CA PHE A 288 -6.79 17.87 -3.72
C PHE A 288 -7.36 16.46 -3.83
N VAL A 289 -7.66 16.03 -5.05
CA VAL A 289 -8.40 14.78 -5.32
C VAL A 289 -7.49 13.77 -6.00
N PHE A 290 -7.21 12.67 -5.32
CA PHE A 290 -6.54 11.50 -5.87
C PHE A 290 -7.61 10.46 -6.20
N ARG A 291 -8.10 10.50 -7.46
CA ARG A 291 -9.30 9.78 -7.92
C ARG A 291 -9.13 8.26 -8.04
N LYS A 292 -7.92 7.76 -8.19
CA LYS A 292 -7.66 6.35 -8.39
C LYS A 292 -6.32 6.01 -7.76
N VAL A 293 -6.35 5.56 -6.52
CA VAL A 293 -5.20 4.92 -5.87
C VAL A 293 -5.40 3.41 -6.01
N VAL A 294 -4.65 2.83 -6.94
CA VAL A 294 -4.65 1.39 -7.25
C VAL A 294 -4.04 0.61 -6.09
N LEU A 295 -2.97 1.14 -5.48
CA LEU A 295 -2.29 0.41 -4.42
C LEU A 295 -1.85 1.29 -3.24
N PRO A 296 -2.72 1.47 -2.23
CA PRO A 296 -2.44 2.36 -1.10
C PRO A 296 -1.26 1.88 -0.24
N GLU A 297 -1.00 0.57 -0.13
CA GLU A 297 0.08 0.04 0.70
C GLU A 297 1.48 0.46 0.25
N LEU A 298 1.67 0.74 -1.05
CA LEU A 298 2.95 1.25 -1.59
C LEU A 298 2.99 2.77 -1.69
N ALA A 299 1.84 3.43 -1.58
CA ALA A 299 1.70 4.84 -1.78
C ALA A 299 2.12 5.65 -0.53
N VAL A 300 2.78 6.78 -0.76
CA VAL A 300 3.15 7.75 0.27
C VAL A 300 2.69 9.14 -0.15
N LEU A 301 2.10 9.89 0.79
CA LEU A 301 1.81 11.31 0.66
C LEU A 301 3.00 12.12 1.17
N ARG A 302 3.41 13.12 0.38
CA ARG A 302 4.42 14.10 0.76
C ARG A 302 3.76 15.47 0.85
N PHE A 303 3.81 16.07 2.03
CA PHE A 303 3.45 17.46 2.28
C PHE A 303 4.75 18.26 2.32
N ALA A 304 4.87 19.31 1.51
CA ALA A 304 6.02 20.19 1.54
C ALA A 304 5.59 21.64 1.52
N VAL A 305 6.17 22.44 2.40
CA VAL A 305 5.92 23.88 2.49
C VAL A 305 7.10 24.61 1.90
N TYR A 306 6.81 25.55 1.02
CA TYR A 306 7.77 26.41 0.36
C TYR A 306 7.47 27.87 0.65
N ASP A 307 8.52 28.70 0.63
CA ASP A 307 8.37 30.15 0.57
C ASP A 307 8.09 30.62 -0.86
N GLU A 308 7.73 31.89 -1.01
CA GLU A 308 7.52 32.55 -2.31
C GLU A 308 8.74 32.53 -3.24
N ASN A 309 9.94 32.29 -2.71
CA ASN A 309 11.19 32.17 -3.46
C ASN A 309 11.51 30.72 -3.87
N GLY A 310 10.67 29.75 -3.51
CA GLY A 310 10.86 28.33 -3.78
C GLY A 310 11.82 27.62 -2.82
N LYS A 311 12.20 28.25 -1.70
CA LYS A 311 12.95 27.61 -0.62
C LYS A 311 12.02 26.73 0.21
N GLN A 312 12.40 25.47 0.39
CA GLN A 312 11.68 24.55 1.26
C GLN A 312 11.81 24.97 2.73
N LEU A 313 10.69 25.18 3.40
CA LEU A 313 10.63 25.49 4.84
C LEU A 313 10.52 24.23 5.69
N GLY A 314 9.81 23.21 5.19
CA GLY A 314 9.68 21.93 5.87
C GLY A 314 8.87 20.94 5.04
N GLN A 315 8.98 19.66 5.37
CA GLN A 315 8.28 18.57 4.69
C GLN A 315 7.81 17.49 5.67
N ARG A 316 6.81 16.71 5.27
CA ARG A 316 6.39 15.49 5.97
C ARG A 316 5.99 14.43 4.97
N ILE A 317 6.44 13.19 5.20
CA ILE A 317 6.07 12.02 4.41
C ILE A 317 5.23 11.07 5.26
N LEU A 318 4.07 10.70 4.75
CA LEU A 318 3.07 9.86 5.39
C LEU A 318 2.68 8.73 4.43
N PRO A 319 3.01 7.46 4.72
CA PRO A 319 2.42 6.31 4.03
C PRO A 319 0.91 6.36 4.11
N LEU A 320 0.22 5.92 3.05
CA LEU A 320 -1.23 5.76 3.10
C LEU A 320 -1.62 4.58 3.99
N ASP A 321 -0.77 3.54 4.05
CA ASP A 321 -0.93 2.44 5.00
C ASP A 321 -0.93 2.96 6.45
N GLY A 322 -2.01 2.69 7.17
CA GLY A 322 -2.22 3.16 8.54
C GLY A 322 -2.52 4.65 8.70
N LEU A 323 -2.74 5.42 7.62
CA LEU A 323 -3.06 6.84 7.71
C LEU A 323 -4.46 7.09 8.29
N GLN A 324 -4.55 7.94 9.32
CA GLN A 324 -5.81 8.26 9.97
C GLN A 324 -6.54 9.41 9.25
N ALA A 325 -7.77 9.15 8.81
CA ALA A 325 -8.66 10.16 8.25
C ALA A 325 -9.15 11.19 9.29
N GLY A 326 -9.74 12.28 8.79
CA GLY A 326 -10.32 13.39 9.55
C GLY A 326 -9.43 14.65 9.58
N TYR A 327 -9.75 15.56 10.50
CA TYR A 327 -8.96 16.77 10.76
C TYR A 327 -7.72 16.43 11.60
N ARG A 328 -6.53 16.75 11.09
CA ARG A 328 -5.25 16.41 11.72
C ARG A 328 -4.27 17.56 11.64
N HIS A 329 -3.45 17.68 12.68
CA HIS A 329 -2.24 18.49 12.65
C HIS A 329 -1.07 17.60 12.18
N ILE A 330 -0.35 18.07 11.17
CA ILE A 330 0.84 17.43 10.64
C ILE A 330 2.04 18.29 11.02
N SER A 331 2.89 17.78 11.92
CA SER A 331 4.17 18.41 12.23
C SER A 331 5.17 18.19 11.10
N LEU A 332 5.69 19.29 10.56
CA LEU A 332 6.70 19.31 9.52
C LEU A 332 8.08 19.01 10.09
N ARG A 333 8.96 18.58 9.19
CA ARG A 333 10.35 18.19 9.45
C ARG A 333 11.31 18.87 8.50
N SER A 334 12.59 18.82 8.83
CA SER A 334 13.66 19.25 7.93
C SER A 334 13.75 18.37 6.68
N ASP A 335 14.60 18.80 5.76
CA ASP A 335 15.08 18.00 4.62
C ASP A 335 15.74 16.67 5.03
N THR A 336 16.34 16.60 6.22
CA THR A 336 16.93 15.39 6.82
C THR A 336 15.95 14.59 7.71
N ASN A 337 14.65 14.88 7.62
CA ASN A 337 13.59 14.26 8.42
C ASN A 337 13.74 14.43 9.95
N GLN A 338 14.43 15.48 10.39
CA GLN A 338 14.57 15.82 11.81
C GLN A 338 13.44 16.75 12.28
N THR A 339 13.05 16.61 13.55
CA THR A 339 12.06 17.50 14.18
C THR A 339 12.63 18.91 14.33
N MET A 340 11.85 19.92 13.94
CA MET A 340 12.26 21.33 14.03
C MET A 340 11.89 21.95 15.38
N VAL A 341 12.67 22.93 15.84
CA VAL A 341 12.53 23.55 17.18
C VAL A 341 11.14 24.15 17.43
N LEU A 342 10.62 24.93 16.48
CA LEU A 342 9.27 25.50 16.58
C LEU A 342 8.16 24.54 16.13
N SER A 343 8.54 23.34 15.66
CA SER A 343 7.64 22.31 15.11
C SER A 343 6.53 22.91 14.23
N PRO A 344 6.87 23.48 13.06
CA PRO A 344 5.87 24.08 12.19
C PRO A 344 4.82 23.03 11.83
N THR A 345 3.55 23.39 11.92
CA THR A 345 2.46 22.43 11.71
C THR A 345 1.54 22.87 10.57
N LEU A 346 0.97 21.89 9.89
CA LEU A 346 -0.12 22.07 8.93
C LEU A 346 -1.40 21.50 9.52
N PHE A 347 -2.49 22.24 9.41
CA PHE A 347 -3.83 21.75 9.69
C PHE A 347 -4.49 21.29 8.39
N VAL A 348 -4.77 20.00 8.31
CA VAL A 348 -5.31 19.37 7.10
C VAL A 348 -6.54 18.53 7.42
N HIS A 349 -7.39 18.34 6.42
CA HIS A 349 -8.48 17.38 6.46
C HIS A 349 -8.22 16.31 5.41
N ILE A 350 -8.02 15.07 5.87
CA ILE A 350 -7.73 13.92 5.03
C ILE A 350 -8.96 13.02 5.00
N VAL A 351 -9.42 12.66 3.82
CA VAL A 351 -10.50 11.69 3.62
C VAL A 351 -9.96 10.55 2.79
N ILE A 352 -10.02 9.35 3.34
CA ILE A 352 -9.67 8.12 2.64
C ILE A 352 -10.96 7.34 2.52
N LYS A 353 -11.40 7.10 1.29
CA LYS A 353 -12.57 6.28 0.97
C LYS A 353 -12.14 5.13 0.09
N THR A 354 -12.81 4.00 0.18
CA THR A 354 -12.74 2.98 -0.87
C THR A 354 -13.39 3.59 -2.12
N TYR A 355 -12.69 3.55 -3.25
CA TYR A 355 -13.23 3.96 -4.54
C TYR A 355 -14.14 2.86 -5.04
N VAL A 356 -15.29 3.30 -5.52
CA VAL A 356 -16.33 2.47 -6.09
C VAL A 356 -16.50 2.95 -7.52
N PRO A 357 -16.38 2.07 -8.54
CA PRO A 357 -16.69 2.45 -9.91
C PRO A 357 -18.12 2.99 -10.01
N ASP A 358 -18.34 4.00 -10.85
CA ASP A 358 -19.63 4.69 -10.95
C ASP A 358 -20.79 3.72 -11.28
N GLU A 359 -20.52 2.68 -12.06
CA GLU A 359 -21.48 1.63 -12.46
C GLU A 359 -21.97 0.75 -11.29
N LEU A 360 -21.16 0.59 -10.24
CA LEU A 360 -21.43 -0.27 -9.09
C LEU A 360 -21.80 0.50 -7.82
N SER A 361 -21.81 1.83 -7.88
CA SER A 361 -22.18 2.72 -6.76
C SER A 361 -23.47 2.30 -6.07
N GLY A 362 -24.55 2.08 -6.85
CA GLY A 362 -25.84 1.66 -6.31
C GLY A 362 -25.84 0.27 -5.65
N LEU A 363 -24.97 -0.64 -6.09
CA LEU A 363 -24.82 -1.96 -5.45
C LEU A 363 -24.08 -1.83 -4.12
N VAL A 364 -23.00 -1.05 -4.07
CA VAL A 364 -22.23 -0.84 -2.84
C VAL A 364 -23.05 -0.11 -1.79
N ASP A 365 -23.84 0.90 -2.17
CA ASP A 365 -24.73 1.61 -1.25
C ASP A 365 -25.81 0.66 -0.68
N ALA A 366 -26.35 -0.24 -1.51
CA ALA A 366 -27.29 -1.26 -1.06
C ALA A 366 -26.65 -2.29 -0.11
N LEU A 367 -25.37 -2.64 -0.33
CA LEU A 367 -24.62 -3.54 0.54
C LEU A 367 -24.16 -2.87 1.84
N ALA A 368 -23.86 -1.57 1.80
CA ALA A 368 -23.47 -0.78 2.98
C ALA A 368 -24.64 -0.63 3.95
N ASP A 369 -25.84 -0.33 3.44
CA ASP A 369 -27.05 -0.13 4.23
C ASP A 369 -28.25 -0.96 3.71
N PRO A 370 -28.26 -2.29 3.91
CA PRO A 370 -29.29 -3.17 3.34
C PRO A 370 -30.70 -2.89 3.88
N ARG A 371 -30.80 -2.37 5.10
CA ARG A 371 -32.09 -2.01 5.70
C ARG A 371 -32.72 -0.79 5.03
N ALA A 372 -31.92 0.21 4.67
CA ALA A 372 -32.43 1.40 4.00
C ALA A 372 -32.92 1.04 2.59
N TYR A 373 -32.14 0.25 1.86
CA TYR A 373 -32.51 -0.24 0.53
C TYR A 373 -33.82 -1.03 0.52
N LEU A 374 -33.96 -2.02 1.41
CA LEU A 374 -35.20 -2.81 1.52
C LEU A 374 -36.40 -1.95 1.96
N SER A 375 -36.17 -0.94 2.82
CA SER A 375 -37.24 -0.01 3.21
C SER A 375 -37.69 0.87 2.05
N GLU A 376 -36.78 1.33 1.19
CA GLU A 376 -37.12 2.14 0.01
C GLU A 376 -37.84 1.31 -1.05
N GLN A 377 -37.41 0.06 -1.30
CA GLN A 377 -38.13 -0.85 -2.17
C GLN A 377 -39.56 -1.10 -1.68
N LYS A 378 -39.74 -1.34 -0.38
CA LYS A 378 -41.08 -1.53 0.20
C LYS A 378 -41.95 -0.29 0.05
N LYS A 379 -41.43 0.91 0.32
CA LYS A 379 -42.16 2.17 0.11
C LYS A 379 -42.54 2.38 -1.35
N ARG A 380 -41.66 2.00 -2.28
CA ARG A 380 -41.93 2.09 -3.72
C ARG A 380 -43.04 1.12 -4.12
N GLN A 381 -43.04 -0.10 -3.59
CA GLN A 381 -44.10 -1.09 -3.81
C GLN A 381 -45.45 -0.62 -3.22
N GLU A 382 -45.45 -0.07 -2.01
CA GLU A 382 -46.65 0.52 -1.39
C GLU A 382 -47.20 1.71 -2.19
N ALA A 383 -46.31 2.57 -2.73
CA ALA A 383 -46.71 3.69 -3.59
C ALA A 383 -47.29 3.22 -4.95
N LEU A 384 -46.74 2.16 -5.53
CA LEU A 384 -47.25 1.54 -6.76
C LEU A 384 -48.63 0.92 -6.53
N ALA A 385 -48.81 0.21 -5.41
CA ALA A 385 -50.11 -0.34 -5.02
C ALA A 385 -51.15 0.76 -4.81
N HIS A 386 -50.77 1.90 -4.23
CA HIS A 386 -51.67 3.07 -4.08
C HIS A 386 -52.08 3.68 -5.43
N MET A 387 -51.27 3.53 -6.49
CA MET A 387 -51.61 3.96 -7.84
C MET A 387 -52.47 2.94 -8.60
N GLY A 388 -52.83 1.81 -7.99
CA GLY A 388 -53.69 0.79 -8.57
C GLY A 388 -52.98 -0.13 -9.57
N VAL A 389 -51.64 -0.23 -9.49
CA VAL A 389 -50.86 -1.20 -10.23
C VAL A 389 -50.71 -2.44 -9.34
N ASP A 390 -51.38 -3.53 -9.70
CA ASP A 390 -51.23 -4.81 -9.01
C ASP A 390 -49.98 -5.56 -9.53
N ASP A 391 -49.37 -6.41 -8.69
CA ASP A 391 -48.18 -7.19 -9.06
C ASP A 391 -48.39 -8.05 -10.33
N SER A 392 -49.65 -8.34 -10.70
CA SER A 392 -50.03 -9.04 -11.93
C SER A 392 -49.91 -8.21 -13.20
N ASP A 393 -49.93 -6.87 -13.10
CA ASP A 393 -49.76 -5.94 -14.22
C ASP A 393 -48.27 -5.66 -14.52
N ILE A 394 -47.39 -6.07 -13.60
CA ILE A 394 -45.94 -5.91 -13.71
C ILE A 394 -45.39 -7.12 -14.48
N VAL A 395 -45.04 -6.91 -15.75
CA VAL A 395 -44.15 -7.83 -16.46
C VAL A 395 -42.78 -7.73 -15.79
N GLU A 396 -42.18 -8.87 -15.40
CA GLU A 396 -40.78 -8.90 -14.96
C GLU A 396 -39.89 -8.32 -16.05
N VAL A 397 -39.51 -7.05 -15.88
CA VAL A 397 -38.48 -6.45 -16.70
C VAL A 397 -37.16 -6.94 -16.12
N CYS A 398 -36.62 -7.99 -16.74
CA CYS A 398 -35.31 -8.57 -16.49
C CYS A 398 -34.25 -7.45 -16.41
N GLY A 399 -33.97 -6.98 -15.19
CA GLY A 399 -32.87 -6.07 -14.93
C GLY A 399 -31.56 -6.81 -15.18
N LEU A 400 -30.50 -6.08 -15.56
CA LEU A 400 -29.14 -6.58 -15.84
C LEU A 400 -28.60 -7.67 -14.89
N TRP A 401 -29.17 -7.79 -13.69
CA TRP A 401 -28.93 -8.85 -12.72
C TRP A 401 -29.19 -10.27 -13.23
N GLU A 402 -30.27 -10.51 -13.98
CA GLU A 402 -30.61 -11.88 -14.44
C GLU A 402 -29.79 -12.31 -15.67
N CYS A 403 -29.41 -11.37 -16.54
CA CYS A 403 -28.54 -11.63 -17.68
C CYS A 403 -27.11 -12.03 -17.22
N LEU A 404 -26.59 -11.38 -16.18
CA LEU A 404 -25.28 -11.74 -15.61
C LEU A 404 -25.36 -12.99 -14.74
N GLY A 405 -26.41 -13.15 -13.94
CA GLY A 405 -26.66 -14.34 -13.14
C GLY A 405 -26.79 -15.62 -13.97
N SER A 406 -27.45 -15.54 -15.13
CA SER A 406 -27.64 -16.70 -16.02
C SER A 406 -26.36 -17.09 -16.76
N ILE A 407 -25.54 -16.12 -17.19
CA ILE A 407 -24.24 -16.39 -17.82
C ILE A 407 -23.25 -16.98 -16.82
N PHE A 408 -23.25 -16.51 -15.56
CA PHE A 408 -22.40 -17.06 -14.52
C PHE A 408 -22.84 -18.46 -14.09
N LEU A 409 -24.14 -18.69 -13.91
CA LEU A 409 -24.66 -20.00 -13.51
C LEU A 409 -24.43 -21.07 -14.60
N PHE A 410 -24.57 -20.72 -15.89
CA PHE A 410 -24.30 -21.64 -17.00
C PHE A 410 -22.81 -21.97 -17.17
N ARG A 411 -21.90 -21.02 -16.92
CA ARG A 411 -20.45 -21.29 -16.93
C ARG A 411 -20.00 -22.08 -15.70
N PHE A 412 -20.62 -21.83 -14.54
CA PHE A 412 -20.34 -22.52 -13.29
C PHE A 412 -20.76 -23.99 -13.35
N LEU A 413 -21.94 -24.28 -13.90
CA LEU A 413 -22.43 -25.66 -14.09
C LEU A 413 -21.62 -26.44 -15.14
N ARG A 414 -21.11 -25.78 -16.19
CA ARG A 414 -20.29 -26.43 -17.21
C ARG A 414 -18.85 -26.72 -16.76
N HIS A 415 -18.37 -26.03 -15.72
CA HIS A 415 -17.03 -26.27 -15.14
C HIS A 415 -17.06 -27.29 -13.99
N PHE A 416 -18.17 -27.39 -13.26
CA PHE A 416 -18.35 -28.42 -12.21
C PHE A 416 -18.87 -29.76 -12.74
N TRP A 417 -19.58 -29.78 -13.88
CA TRP A 417 -20.03 -31.02 -14.52
C TRP A 417 -19.33 -31.26 -15.86
N GLY A 418 -18.03 -31.54 -15.78
CA GLY A 418 -17.35 -32.28 -16.83
C GLY A 418 -17.90 -33.71 -16.88
N ALA A 419 -18.49 -34.07 -18.02
CA ALA A 419 -18.67 -35.42 -18.57
C ALA A 419 -18.71 -36.59 -17.56
N GLY A 420 -19.94 -37.02 -17.20
CA GLY A 420 -20.11 -38.30 -16.51
C GLY A 420 -21.52 -38.55 -15.98
N ALA A 421 -22.49 -38.79 -16.87
CA ALA A 421 -23.64 -39.66 -16.60
C ALA A 421 -24.40 -39.90 -17.92
N VAL A 422 -24.16 -41.07 -18.50
CA VAL A 422 -25.00 -41.71 -19.51
C VAL A 422 -26.12 -42.43 -18.75
N LEU A 423 -27.36 -41.94 -18.90
CA LEU A 423 -28.56 -42.68 -19.31
C LEU A 423 -29.75 -41.73 -19.35
#